data_AF-A0A9D1GT38-F1
#
_entry.id   AF-A0A9D1GT38-F1
#
_cell.length_a   1.000
_cell.length_b   1.000
_cell.length_c   1.000
_cell.angle_alpha   90.00
_cell.angle_beta   90.00
_cell.angle_gamma   90.00
#
_symmetry.space_group_name_H-M   'P 1'
#
loop_
_entity.id
_entity.type
_entity.pdbx_description
1 polymer ?
#
loop_
_entity_poly.entity_id
_entity_poly.type
_entity_poly.pdbx_seq_one_letter_code
_entity_poly.pdbx_strand_id
1 'polypeptide(L)' 'MKKRKSVVVIAAILALAVLLTPVRVNLKDGGSVRYKSLAYEVTKIHRLSPAIDGVKPYIDGIEVKIFGITVYRKTN' A
#
# COMPACT_ATOMS: atom_id res chain seq x y z
N MET A 1 -13.16 -37.33 -13.14
CA MET A 1 -12.02 -36.67 -12.46
C MET A 1 -11.76 -35.20 -12.86
N LYS A 2 -12.24 -34.70 -14.01
CA LYS A 2 -11.98 -33.31 -14.49
C LYS A 2 -12.56 -32.20 -13.58
N LYS A 3 -13.77 -32.39 -13.01
CA LYS A 3 -14.47 -31.38 -12.18
C LYS A 3 -13.70 -30.97 -10.91
N ARG A 4 -13.01 -31.91 -10.23
CA ARG A 4 -12.23 -31.61 -9.01
C ARG A 4 -11.03 -30.69 -9.29
N LYS A 5 -10.36 -30.88 -10.43
CA LYS A 5 -9.24 -30.02 -10.84
C LYS A 5 -9.71 -28.59 -11.12
N SER A 6 -10.89 -28.43 -11.71
CA SER A 6 -11.49 -27.10 -11.96
C SER A 6 -11.84 -26.35 -10.67
N VAL A 7 -12.37 -27.04 -9.65
CA VAL A 7 -12.67 -26.43 -8.34
C VAL A 7 -11.40 -25.93 -7.64
N VAL A 8 -10.32 -26.69 -7.70
CA VAL A 8 -9.03 -26.29 -7.11
C VAL A 8 -8.47 -25.05 -7.81
N VAL A 9 -8.54 -24.98 -9.14
CA VAL A 9 -8.09 -23.80 -9.90
C VAL A 9 -8.90 -22.57 -9.52
N ILE A 10 -10.24 -22.69 -9.42
CA ILE A 10 -11.11 -21.58 -9.03
C ILE A 10 -10.79 -21.11 -7.61
N ALA A 11 -10.62 -22.04 -6.67
CA ALA A 11 -10.25 -21.72 -5.29
C ALA A 11 -8.89 -21.01 -5.21
N ALA A 12 -7.90 -21.44 -6.00
CA ALA A 12 -6.59 -20.81 -6.06
C ALA A 12 -6.66 -19.37 -6.61
N ILE A 13 -7.45 -19.13 -7.66
CA ILE A 13 -7.67 -17.78 -8.22
C ILE A 13 -8.33 -16.86 -7.18
N LEU A 14 -9.36 -17.34 -6.48
CA LEU A 14 -10.02 -16.57 -5.42
C LEU A 14 -9.08 -16.24 -4.26
N ALA A 15 -8.27 -17.21 -3.82
CA ALA A 15 -7.25 -16.98 -2.79
C ALA A 15 -6.22 -15.94 -3.25
N LEU A 16 -5.77 -16.01 -4.51
CA LEU A 16 -4.83 -15.03 -5.08
C LEU A 16 -5.43 -13.62 -5.11
N ALA A 17 -6.70 -13.49 -5.50
CA ALA A 17 -7.40 -12.21 -5.54
C ALA A 17 -7.48 -11.55 -4.15
N VAL A 18 -7.78 -12.34 -3.11
CA VAL A 18 -7.78 -11.85 -1.72
C VAL A 18 -6.37 -11.44 -1.29
N LEU A 19 -5.34 -12.21 -1.62
CA LEU A 19 -3.93 -11.90 -1.27
C LEU A 19 -3.39 -10.64 -1.96
N LEU A 20 -3.87 -10.33 -3.17
CA LEU A 20 -3.49 -9.13 -3.90
C LEU A 20 -4.31 -7.90 -3.49
N THR A 21 -5.37 -8.07 -2.70
CA THR A 21 -6.14 -6.95 -2.17
C THR A 21 -5.30 -6.23 -1.10
N PRO A 22 -5.05 -4.92 -1.25
CA PRO A 22 -4.18 -4.20 -0.32
C PRO A 22 -4.88 -3.98 1.02
N VAL A 23 -4.16 -4.27 2.10
CA VAL A 23 -4.57 -3.99 3.47
C VAL A 23 -4.19 -2.56 3.83
N ARG A 24 -5.13 -1.81 4.41
CA ARG A 24 -4.89 -0.45 4.92
C ARG A 24 -4.23 -0.51 6.29
N VAL A 25 -3.12 0.19 6.45
CA VAL A 25 -2.37 0.37 7.70
C VAL A 25 -2.17 1.86 7.93
N ASN A 26 -2.65 2.37 9.07
CA ASN A 26 -2.40 3.76 9.45
C ASN A 26 -1.02 3.86 10.11
N LEU A 27 -0.20 4.80 9.65
CA LEU A 27 1.12 5.07 10.21
C LEU A 27 1.00 6.09 11.34
N LYS A 28 1.83 5.92 12.36
CA LYS A 28 1.88 6.81 13.54
C LYS A 28 2.77 8.05 13.30
N ASP A 29 2.67 8.65 12.12
CA ASP A 29 3.55 9.73 11.65
C ASP A 29 2.81 11.06 11.40
N GLY A 30 1.57 11.18 11.88
CA GLY A 30 0.74 12.37 11.73
C GLY A 30 -0.48 12.17 10.83
N GLY A 31 -0.66 10.98 10.24
CA GLY A 31 -1.84 10.63 9.45
C GLY A 31 -1.56 9.90 8.13
N SER A 32 -0.32 9.44 7.88
CA SER A 32 -0.04 8.72 6.64
C SER A 32 -0.75 7.36 6.63
N VAL A 33 -1.17 6.94 5.45
CA VAL A 33 -1.89 5.68 5.24
C VAL A 33 -1.11 4.83 4.26
N ARG A 34 -0.74 3.61 4.66
CA ARG A 34 -0.08 2.62 3.82
C ARG A 34 -1.08 1.54 3.39
N TYR A 35 -1.19 1.35 2.09
CA TYR A 35 -1.93 0.26 1.45
C TYR A 35 -0.93 -0.80 1.03
N LYS A 36 -0.86 -1.91 1.78
CA LYS A 36 0.11 -2.98 1.56
C LYS A 36 -0.59 -4.23 1.00
N SER A 37 -0.17 -4.68 -0.18
CA SER A 37 -0.49 -6.00 -0.72
C SER A 37 0.75 -6.88 -0.76
N LEU A 38 0.61 -8.12 -1.24
CA LEU A 38 1.74 -9.01 -1.47
C LEU A 38 2.74 -8.46 -2.50
N ALA A 39 2.26 -7.84 -3.57
CA ALA A 39 3.08 -7.43 -4.71
C ALA A 39 3.49 -5.95 -4.68
N TYR A 40 2.70 -5.09 -4.04
CA TYR A 40 2.92 -3.66 -4.04
C TYR A 40 2.52 -3.01 -2.70
N GLU A 41 3.17 -1.89 -2.39
CA GLU A 41 2.79 -1.03 -1.28
C GLU A 41 2.63 0.40 -1.78
N VAL A 42 1.47 1.02 -1.54
CA VAL A 42 1.22 2.44 -1.81
C VAL A 42 1.07 3.16 -0.49
N THR A 43 1.98 4.09 -0.18
CA THR A 43 1.89 4.93 1.01
C THR A 43 1.46 6.34 0.59
N LYS A 44 0.29 6.76 1.08
CA LYS A 44 -0.12 8.16 1.07
C LYS A 44 0.53 8.82 2.28
N ILE A 45 1.56 9.60 2.03
CA ILE A 45 2.33 10.32 3.05
C ILE A 45 1.50 11.54 3.45
N HIS A 46 1.23 11.64 4.75
CA HIS A 46 0.64 12.79 5.41
C HIS A 46 1.33 12.90 6.77
N ARG A 47 2.50 13.52 6.78
CA ARG A 47 3.37 13.62 7.96
C ARG A 47 3.36 15.02 8.52
N LEU A 48 3.46 15.12 9.84
CA LEU A 48 3.70 16.42 10.48
C LEU A 48 5.05 16.96 10.00
N SER A 49 5.05 18.21 9.53
CA SER A 49 6.27 18.94 9.22
C SER A 49 6.96 19.36 10.53
N PRO A 50 8.31 19.34 10.62
CA PRO A 50 8.99 19.96 11.74
C PRO A 50 8.52 21.42 11.89
N ALA A 51 8.19 21.82 13.11
CA ALA A 51 7.66 23.14 13.43
C ALA A 51 8.70 24.23 13.10
N ILE A 52 8.69 24.67 11.85
CA ILE A 52 9.43 25.81 11.35
C ILE A 52 8.38 26.84 10.96
N ASP A 53 8.42 28.00 11.61
CA ASP A 53 7.50 29.09 11.34
C ASP A 53 7.47 29.44 9.84
N GLY A 54 6.28 29.39 9.24
CA GLY A 54 6.06 29.71 7.83
C GLY A 54 6.09 28.53 6.85
N VAL A 55 6.36 27.30 7.31
CA VAL A 55 6.29 26.09 6.46
C VAL A 55 4.93 25.40 6.64
N LYS A 56 4.40 24.80 5.56
CA LYS A 56 3.13 24.03 5.61
C LYS A 56 3.16 23.03 6.79
N PRO A 57 2.06 22.90 7.56
CA PRO A 57 2.03 22.05 8.75
C PRO A 57 2.19 20.55 8.44
N TYR A 58 1.98 20.15 7.17
CA TYR A 58 2.08 18.78 6.72
C TYR A 58 2.97 18.63 5.47
N ILE A 59 3.72 17.54 5.45
CA ILE A 59 4.41 17.03 4.28
C ILE A 59 3.50 15.97 3.66
N ASP A 60 2.92 16.32 2.51
CA ASP A 60 2.11 15.42 1.70
C ASP A 60 2.94 14.75 0.62
N GLY A 61 2.60 13.52 0.30
CA GLY A 61 3.28 12.80 -0.76
C GLY A 61 2.67 11.44 -1.08
N ILE A 62 3.23 10.80 -2.10
CA ILE A 62 2.90 9.45 -2.50
C ILE A 62 4.20 8.68 -2.69
N GLU A 63 4.27 7.51 -2.08
CA GLU A 63 5.34 6.54 -2.26
C GLU A 63 4.75 5.23 -2.75
N VAL A 64 5.30 4.69 -3.83
CA VAL A 64 4.89 3.41 -4.42
C VAL A 64 6.08 2.47 -4.38
N LYS A 65 5.84 1.29 -3.82
CA LYS A 65 6.77 0.17 -3.80
C LYS A 65 6.19 -1.00 -4.55
N ILE A 66 7.05 -1.70 -5.28
CA ILE A 66 6.73 -2.96 -5.93
C ILE A 66 7.74 -3.98 -5.42
N PHE A 67 7.28 -5.10 -4.86
CA PHE A 67 8.13 -6.11 -4.22
C PHE A 67 9.16 -5.54 -3.22
N GLY A 68 8.77 -4.49 -2.48
CA GLY A 68 9.65 -3.80 -1.53
C GLY A 68 10.61 -2.77 -2.13
N ILE A 69 10.70 -2.68 -3.46
CA ILE A 69 11.53 -1.70 -4.17
C ILE A 69 10.72 -0.41 -4.38
N THR A 70 11.25 0.73 -3.96
CA THR A 70 10.62 2.03 -4.21
C THR A 70 10.78 2.42 -5.67
N VAL A 71 9.68 2.40 -6.42
CA VAL A 71 9.67 2.75 -7.85
C VAL A 71 9.32 4.23 -8.04
N TYR A 72 8.52 4.78 -7.13
CA TYR A 72 8.10 6.16 -7.21
C TYR A 72 8.01 6.77 -5.82
N ARG A 73 8.52 8.00 -5.69
CA ARG A 73 8.38 8.80 -4.48
C ARG A 73 8.27 10.26 -4.87
N LYS A 74 7.19 10.90 -4.45
CA LYS A 74 6.99 12.34 -4.60
C LYS A 74 6.47 12.91 -3.30
N THR A 75 7.13 13.95 -2.81
CA THR A 75 6.74 14.74 -1.65
C THR A 75 6.70 16.21 -2.05
N ASN A 76 5.84 16.99 -1.39
CA ASN A 76 5.77 18.46 -1.53
C ASN A 76 6.80 19.13 -0.61
#